data_AF-A0A1F8TNJ5-F1
#
_entry.id   AF-A0A1F8TNJ5-F1
#
_cell.length_a   1.000
_cell.length_b   1.000
_cell.length_c   1.000
_cell.angle_alpha   90.00
_cell.angle_beta   90.00
_cell.angle_gamma   90.00
#
_symmetry.space_group_name_H-M   'P 1'
#
loop_
_entity.id
_entity.type
_entity.pdbx_description
1 polymer ?
#
loop_
_entity_poly.entity_id
_entity_poly.type
_entity_poly.pdbx_seq_one_letter_code
_entity_poly.pdbx_strand_id
1 'polypeptide(L)'
;MPVGEMNGLGWLDGIFGSVRCANCGAAYDRSDVNVVGNRDEYWFLRCVCHTCGTQGVGVVWTKEVVVQPAAVDDGETVLGVDDVLSAHELLRDYGGDVHGLFAGGHHAGR
;
A
#
# COMPACT_ATOMS: atom_id res chain seq x y z
N MET A 1 11.58 8.37 27.92
CA MET A 1 11.94 7.51 26.78
C MET A 1 12.06 8.41 25.57
N PRO A 2 13.20 8.50 24.87
CA PRO A 2 13.30 9.36 23.70
C PRO A 2 12.53 8.69 22.57
N VAL A 3 11.55 9.39 22.01
CA VAL A 3 10.89 9.04 20.75
C VAL A 3 11.94 9.29 19.67
N GLY A 4 12.71 8.24 19.35
CA GLY A 4 13.70 8.26 18.28
C GLY A 4 13.04 8.54 16.94
N GLU A 5 13.63 9.47 16.20
CA GLU A 5 13.36 9.90 14.83
C GLU A 5 12.34 9.06 14.04
N MET A 6 11.11 9.60 13.89
CA MET A 6 10.05 9.02 13.05
C MET A 6 10.25 9.29 11.55
N ASN A 7 11.49 9.35 11.08
CA ASN A 7 11.82 9.53 9.67
C ASN A 7 11.97 8.14 9.03
N GLY A 8 10.87 7.53 8.61
CA GLY A 8 10.91 6.20 7.98
C GLY A 8 9.59 5.42 7.97
N LEU A 9 8.53 5.95 8.58
CA LEU A 9 7.23 5.28 8.67
C LEU A 9 6.28 5.59 7.49
N GLY A 10 6.76 6.25 6.42
CA GLY A 10 5.92 6.58 5.26
C GLY A 10 5.31 5.35 4.56
N TRP A 11 5.90 4.16 4.73
CA TRP A 11 5.33 2.91 4.25
C TRP A 11 4.02 2.54 4.95
N LEU A 12 3.76 3.05 6.16
CA LEU A 12 2.50 2.78 6.88
C LEU A 12 1.29 3.31 6.10
N ASP A 13 1.45 4.42 5.38
CA ASP A 13 0.35 5.02 4.64
C ASP A 13 -0.21 4.08 3.56
N GLY A 14 0.62 3.19 3.01
CA GLY A 14 0.21 2.19 2.02
C GLY A 14 -0.50 0.96 2.61
N ILE A 15 -0.42 0.72 3.92
CA ILE A 15 -1.08 -0.45 4.55
C ILE A 15 -2.49 -0.14 5.09
N PHE A 16 -2.80 1.14 5.30
CA PHE A 16 -4.14 1.53 5.76
C PHE A 16 -5.15 1.28 4.63
N GLY A 17 -6.31 0.72 4.98
CA GLY A 17 -7.35 0.36 4.02
C GLY A 17 -7.16 -0.97 3.28
N SER A 18 -5.93 -1.48 3.15
CA SER A 18 -5.65 -2.80 2.54
C SER A 18 -5.68 -3.94 3.57
N VAL A 19 -5.23 -3.67 4.81
CA VAL A 19 -5.25 -4.67 5.89
C VAL A 19 -6.63 -4.72 6.56
N ARG A 20 -7.16 -5.93 6.72
CA ARG A 20 -8.50 -6.18 7.29
C ARG A 20 -8.44 -6.99 8.57
N CYS A 21 -9.40 -6.76 9.45
CA CYS A 21 -9.58 -7.58 10.64
C CYS A 21 -9.94 -9.02 10.25
N ALA A 22 -9.16 -10.00 10.71
CA ALA A 22 -9.40 -11.41 10.44
C ALA A 22 -10.73 -11.93 11.03
N ASN A 23 -11.29 -11.23 12.02
CA ASN A 23 -12.54 -11.62 12.67
C ASN A 23 -13.79 -11.05 11.97
N CYS A 24 -13.82 -9.75 11.67
CA CYS A 24 -15.02 -9.09 11.13
C CYS A 24 -14.85 -8.50 9.72
N GLY A 25 -13.67 -8.59 9.12
CA GLY A 25 -13.39 -8.10 7.76
C GLY A 25 -13.31 -6.57 7.59
N ALA A 26 -13.58 -5.80 8.65
CA ALA A 26 -13.44 -4.35 8.63
C ALA A 26 -11.98 -3.95 8.32
N ALA A 27 -11.80 -2.92 7.50
CA ALA A 27 -10.47 -2.37 7.22
C ALA A 27 -9.94 -1.61 8.44
N TYR A 28 -8.65 -1.72 8.71
CA TYR A 28 -8.00 -0.94 9.75
C TYR A 28 -7.76 0.49 9.28
N ASP A 29 -8.06 1.46 10.16
CA ASP A 29 -7.69 2.86 9.99
C ASP A 29 -6.32 3.18 10.64
N ARG A 30 -5.80 4.40 10.43
CA ARG A 30 -4.58 4.89 11.07
C ARG A 30 -4.63 4.78 12.59
N SER A 31 -5.77 5.06 13.21
CA SER A 31 -5.91 4.99 14.67
C SER A 31 -5.86 3.57 15.22
N ASP A 32 -6.12 2.57 14.38
CA ASP A 32 -6.23 1.18 14.81
C ASP A 32 -4.87 0.48 14.92
N VAL A 33 -3.82 1.05 14.32
CA VAL A 33 -2.50 0.42 14.17
C VAL A 33 -1.44 1.26 14.86
N ASN A 34 -0.66 0.63 15.73
CA ASN A 34 0.44 1.27 16.43
C ASN A 34 1.73 0.47 16.25
N VAL A 35 2.84 1.16 15.96
CA VAL A 35 4.16 0.55 15.93
C VAL A 35 4.60 0.29 17.37
N VAL A 36 4.87 -0.98 17.69
CA VAL A 36 5.38 -1.41 19.00
C VAL A 36 6.90 -1.29 19.05
N GLY A 37 7.56 -1.55 17.93
CA GLY A 37 9.00 -1.42 17.76
C GLY A 37 9.49 -2.07 16.47
N ASN A 38 10.80 -2.06 16.26
CA ASN A 38 11.44 -2.73 15.13
C ASN A 38 12.62 -3.60 15.59
N ARG A 39 12.98 -4.57 14.77
CA ARG A 39 14.26 -5.31 14.82
C ARG A 39 14.74 -5.53 13.40
N ASP A 40 15.91 -4.98 13.09
CA ASP A 40 16.46 -4.96 11.73
C ASP A 40 15.41 -4.41 10.75
N GLU A 41 15.04 -5.20 9.73
CA GLU A 41 14.05 -4.87 8.71
C GLU A 41 12.60 -5.21 9.09
N TYR A 42 12.37 -5.78 10.28
CA TYR A 42 11.05 -6.17 10.78
C TYR A 42 10.44 -5.13 11.73
N TRP A 43 9.21 -4.75 11.44
CA TRP A 43 8.37 -3.85 12.23
C TRP A 43 7.23 -4.62 12.87
N PHE A 44 7.06 -4.45 14.18
CA PHE A 44 6.01 -5.09 14.94
C PHE A 44 4.88 -4.09 15.19
N LEU A 45 3.68 -4.46 14.77
CA LEU A 45 2.48 -3.63 14.86
C LEU A 45 1.50 -4.24 15.84
N ARG A 46 0.87 -3.40 16.66
CA ARG A 46 -0.33 -3.74 17.42
C ARG A 46 -1.54 -3.17 16.69
N CYS A 47 -2.48 -4.03 16.36
CA CYS A 47 -3.73 -3.63 15.70
C CYS A 47 -4.91 -3.86 16.66
N VAL A 48 -5.83 -2.90 16.73
CA VAL A 48 -7.10 -3.03 17.47
C VAL A 48 -8.23 -2.61 16.54
N CYS A 49 -9.08 -3.56 16.18
CA CYS A 49 -10.20 -3.26 15.29
C CYS A 49 -11.22 -2.35 16.00
N HIS A 50 -11.45 -1.15 15.47
CA HIS A 50 -12.47 -0.24 16.02
C HIS A 50 -13.90 -0.81 15.95
N THR A 51 -14.17 -1.74 15.04
CA THR A 51 -15.52 -2.29 14.84
C THR A 51 -15.86 -3.38 15.86
N CYS A 52 -14.94 -4.31 16.14
CA CYS A 52 -15.22 -5.50 16.98
C CYS A 52 -14.27 -5.67 18.17
N GLY A 53 -13.28 -4.79 18.34
CA GLY A 53 -12.32 -4.83 19.44
C GLY A 53 -11.26 -5.94 19.35
N THR A 54 -11.29 -6.76 18.29
CA THR A 54 -10.29 -7.83 18.08
C THR A 54 -8.89 -7.21 18.04
N GLN A 55 -7.99 -7.78 18.82
CA GLN A 55 -6.59 -7.38 18.85
C GLN A 55 -5.76 -8.33 17.97
N GLY A 56 -4.87 -7.75 17.18
CA GLY A 56 -3.96 -8.48 16.31
C GLY A 56 -2.53 -7.98 16.45
N VAL A 57 -1.58 -8.83 16.05
CA VAL A 57 -0.18 -8.46 15.88
C VAL A 57 0.17 -8.58 14.41
N GLY A 58 0.69 -7.51 13.83
CA GLY A 58 1.22 -7.48 12.48
C GLY A 58 2.75 -7.51 12.51
N VAL A 59 3.35 -8.21 11.54
CA VAL A 59 4.78 -8.11 11.27
C VAL A 59 4.92 -7.62 9.85
N VAL A 60 5.62 -6.50 9.66
CA VAL A 60 5.90 -5.93 8.34
C VAL A 60 7.40 -5.91 8.14
N TRP A 61 7.84 -6.24 6.93
CA TRP A 61 9.23 -6.16 6.54
C TRP A 61 9.36 -5.12 5.43
N THR A 62 10.34 -4.24 5.54
CA THR A 62 10.57 -3.16 4.57
C THR A 62 11.91 -3.37 3.90
N LYS A 63 11.92 -3.41 2.57
CA LYS A 63 13.16 -3.36 1.79
C LYS A 63 13.32 -1.98 1.18
N GLU A 64 14.44 -1.33 1.45
CA GLU A 64 14.75 -0.07 0.78
C GLU A 64 15.06 -0.35 -0.70
N VAL A 65 14.27 0.26 -1.58
CA VAL A 65 14.50 0.19 -3.02
C VAL A 65 15.11 1.53 -3.43
N VAL A 66 16.41 1.51 -3.71
CA VAL A 66 17.08 2.65 -4.33
C VAL A 66 16.60 2.72 -5.79
N VAL A 67 15.57 3.53 -6.04
CA VAL A 67 15.11 3.80 -7.39
C VAL A 67 16.11 4.75 -8.02
N GLN A 68 16.94 4.22 -8.94
CA GLN A 68 17.70 5.09 -9.83
C GLN A 68 16.69 5.84 -10.71
N PRO A 69 16.73 7.18 -10.80
CA PRO A 69 15.83 7.91 -11.66
C PRO A 69 16.01 7.37 -13.08
N ALA A 70 14.92 6.85 -13.65
CA ALA A 70 14.90 6.50 -15.06
C ALA A 70 15.23 7.77 -15.86
N ALA A 71 16.08 7.66 -16.87
CA ALA A 71 16.27 8.74 -17.82
C ALA A 71 14.88 9.12 -18.35
N VAL A 72 14.44 10.33 -18.04
CA VAL A 72 13.22 10.88 -18.60
C VAL A 72 13.48 11.03 -20.09
N ASP A 73 12.78 10.24 -20.90
CA ASP A 73 12.64 10.51 -22.31
C ASP A 73 11.69 11.71 -22.41
N ASP A 74 12.21 12.86 -22.84
CA ASP A 74 11.46 14.12 -22.98
C ASP A 74 10.42 14.06 -24.13
N GLY A 75 10.11 12.86 -24.62
CA GLY A 75 9.01 12.61 -25.54
C GLY A 75 7.69 12.94 -24.86
N GLU A 76 7.19 14.13 -25.15
CA GLU A 76 5.87 14.64 -24.73
C GLU A 76 4.79 13.58 -25.03
N THR A 77 4.50 12.75 -24.03
CA THR A 77 3.44 11.76 -24.10
C THR A 77 2.15 12.53 -23.86
N VAL A 78 1.52 12.96 -24.96
CA VAL A 78 0.27 13.69 -24.90
C VAL A 78 -0.80 12.75 -24.36
N LEU A 79 -1.11 12.89 -23.06
CA LEU A 79 -2.17 12.15 -22.40
C LEU A 79 -3.53 12.53 -23.02
N GLY A 80 -4.19 11.56 -23.64
CA GLY A 80 -5.51 11.71 -24.23
C GLY A 80 -6.63 11.31 -23.26
N VAL A 81 -7.87 11.63 -23.65
CA VAL A 81 -9.07 11.20 -22.91
C VAL A 81 -9.18 9.67 -22.85
N ASP A 82 -8.75 8.97 -23.91
CA ASP A 82 -8.77 7.51 -23.98
C ASP A 82 -7.82 6.87 -22.97
N ASP A 83 -6.68 7.49 -22.68
CA ASP A 83 -5.75 7.03 -21.64
C ASP A 83 -6.38 7.12 -20.25
N VAL A 84 -7.12 8.21 -19.99
CA VAL A 84 -7.84 8.42 -18.72
C VAL A 84 -8.98 7.42 -18.56
N LEU A 85 -9.73 7.16 -19.63
CA LEU A 85 -10.81 6.15 -19.62
C LEU A 85 -10.24 4.75 -19.42
N SER A 86 -9.12 4.43 -20.08
CA SER A 86 -8.42 3.15 -19.92
C SER A 86 -7.91 2.96 -18.49
N ALA A 87 -7.33 4.00 -17.89
CA ALA A 87 -6.92 3.98 -16.49
C ALA A 87 -8.12 3.82 -15.53
N HIS A 88 -9.23 4.49 -15.82
CA HIS A 88 -10.46 4.37 -15.02
C HIS A 88 -11.04 2.96 -15.08
N GLU A 89 -11.12 2.37 -16.27
CA GLU A 89 -11.62 1.01 -16.48
C GLU A 89 -10.73 -0.03 -15.79
N LEU A 90 -9.40 0.13 -15.90
CA LEU A 90 -8.43 -0.73 -15.22
C LEU A 90 -8.60 -0.69 -13.69
N LEU A 91 -8.83 0.51 -13.13
CA LEU A 91 -8.88 0.72 -11.68
C LEU A 91 -10.27 0.51 -11.08
N ARG A 92 -11.31 0.34 -11.91
CA ARG A 92 -12.72 0.34 -11.48
C ARG A 92 -13.02 -0.67 -10.37
N ASP A 93 -12.43 -1.86 -10.47
CA ASP A 93 -12.66 -2.97 -9.53
C ASP A 93 -11.43 -3.24 -8.64
N TYR A 94 -10.50 -2.27 -8.53
CA TYR A 94 -9.28 -2.46 -7.76
C TYR A 94 -9.56 -2.61 -6.26
N GLY A 95 -9.36 -3.82 -5.76
CA GLY A 95 -9.58 -4.20 -4.36
C GLY A 95 -8.34 -4.10 -3.46
N GLY A 96 -7.25 -3.48 -3.91
CA GLY A 96 -6.01 -3.35 -3.13
C GLY A 96 -4.91 -4.38 -3.42
N ASP A 97 -5.08 -5.23 -4.43
CA ASP A 97 -4.05 -6.19 -4.89
C ASP A 97 -3.40 -5.72 -6.19
N VAL A 98 -2.18 -5.18 -6.09
CA VAL A 98 -1.41 -4.70 -7.25
C VAL A 98 -0.96 -5.83 -8.18
N HIS A 99 -0.76 -7.06 -7.67
CA HIS A 99 -0.34 -8.16 -8.52
C HIS A 99 -1.49 -8.64 -9.41
N GLY A 100 -2.70 -8.73 -8.85
CA GLY A 100 -3.91 -8.99 -9.61
C GLY A 100 -4.22 -7.92 -10.66
N LEU A 101 -3.93 -6.65 -10.37
CA LEU A 101 -4.16 -5.53 -11.28
C LEU A 101 -3.36 -5.63 -12.59
N PHE A 102 -2.11 -6.09 -12.53
CA PHE A 102 -1.22 -6.17 -13.70
C PHE A 102 -1.08 -7.58 -14.29
N ALA A 103 -1.55 -8.63 -13.59
CA ALA A 103 -1.50 -10.00 -14.09
C ALA A 103 -2.47 -10.28 -15.26
N GLY A 104 -3.46 -9.40 -15.49
CA GLY A 104 -4.45 -9.54 -16.56
C GLY A 104 -4.15 -8.76 -17.86
N GLY A 105 -3.05 -8.01 -17.93
CA GLY A 105 -2.84 -7.00 -18.99
C GLY A 105 -2.04 -7.46 -20.21
N HIS A 106 -2.56 -8.39 -21.00
CA HIS A 106 -2.24 -8.50 -22.44
C HIS A 106 -3.49 -8.23 -23.26
N HIS A 107 -3.83 -6.95 -23.42
CA HIS A 107 -4.68 -6.53 -24.55
C HIS A 107 -3.76 -6.18 -25.72
N ALA A 108 -3.43 -7.21 -26.49
CA ALA A 108 -2.91 -7.05 -27.83
C ALA A 108 -4.09 -6.76 -28.79
N GLY A 109 -3.98 -5.71 -29.60
CA GLY A 109 -4.86 -5.38 -30.73
C GLY A 109 -5.56 -4.03 -30.51
N ARG A 110 -5.44 -3.03 -31.39
CA ARG A 110 -5.38 -3.07 -32.86
C ARG A 110 -4.69 -1.82 -33.42
#